data_AF-A0A2S2QI09-F1
#
_entry.id   AF-A0A2S2QI09-F1
#
_cell.length_a   1.000
_cell.length_b   1.000
_cell.length_c   1.000
_cell.angle_alpha   90.00
_cell.angle_beta   90.00
_cell.angle_gamma   90.00
#
_symmetry.space_group_name_H-M   'P 1'
#
loop_
_entity.id
_entity.type
_entity.pdbx_description
1 polymer ?
#
loop_
_entity_poly.entity_id
_entity_poly.type
_entity_poly.pdbx_seq_one_letter_code
_entity_poly.pdbx_strand_id
1 'polypeptide(L)'
;MMVAKNCISKEEWDFDELINIANESVLPNLRKMLKVALILPVTTATCERSFSAMRRIKTWLRSRMEQNRFDNLAILNIEKYLLKNLNKEKILDEFAKKPRKLKL
;
A
#
# COMPACT_ATOMS: atom_id res chain seq x y z
N MET A 1 -2.28 0.88 9.23
CA MET A 1 -2.38 0.73 10.69
C MET A 1 -3.77 0.17 10.97
N MET A 2 -3.86 -1.15 11.20
CA MET A 2 -5.13 -1.88 11.33
C MET A 2 -5.83 -1.57 12.65
N VAL A 3 -7.16 -1.63 12.66
CA VAL A 3 -8.00 -1.08 13.73
C VAL A 3 -8.02 -1.86 15.03
N ALA A 4 -7.74 -3.15 15.02
CA ALA A 4 -7.69 -3.89 16.26
C ALA A 4 -6.60 -3.37 17.22
N LYS A 5 -5.50 -2.77 16.71
CA LYS A 5 -4.51 -2.13 17.58
C LYS A 5 -5.01 -0.84 18.28
N ASN A 6 -6.05 -0.19 17.77
CA ASN A 6 -6.56 1.07 18.33
C ASN A 6 -7.86 0.91 19.14
N CYS A 7 -8.61 -0.18 18.94
CA CYS A 7 -9.87 -0.42 19.65
C CYS A 7 -9.75 -1.45 20.79
N ILE A 8 -8.65 -2.20 20.86
CA ILE A 8 -8.44 -3.20 21.90
C ILE A 8 -7.61 -2.56 23.02
N SER A 9 -8.20 -2.47 24.20
CA SER A 9 -7.54 -2.07 25.44
C SER A 9 -6.38 -3.03 25.74
N LYS A 10 -5.13 -2.61 25.48
CA LYS A 10 -3.87 -3.15 26.04
C LYS A 10 -3.63 -4.67 26.07
N GLU A 11 -4.48 -5.48 25.46
CA GLU A 11 -4.27 -6.89 25.21
C GLU A 11 -3.90 -7.02 23.74
N GLU A 12 -2.64 -7.39 23.49
CA GLU A 12 -2.18 -7.79 22.17
C GLU A 12 -2.83 -9.14 21.84
N TRP A 13 -4.03 -9.10 21.29
CA TRP A 13 -4.60 -10.28 20.64
C TRP A 13 -3.78 -10.51 19.38
N ASP A 14 -3.04 -11.62 19.32
CA ASP A 14 -2.33 -12.00 18.13
C ASP A 14 -3.34 -12.45 17.07
N PHE A 15 -3.32 -11.81 15.89
CA PHE A 15 -4.33 -12.04 14.86
C PHE A 15 -4.27 -13.47 14.32
N ASP A 16 -3.10 -14.07 14.36
CA ASP A 16 -2.88 -15.45 13.99
C ASP A 16 -3.60 -16.39 14.97
N GLU A 17 -3.68 -16.03 16.25
CA GLU A 17 -4.44 -16.75 17.28
C GLU A 17 -5.95 -16.68 17.01
N LEU A 18 -6.45 -15.50 16.62
CA LEU A 18 -7.86 -15.27 16.30
C LEU A 18 -8.29 -16.05 15.04
N ILE A 19 -7.41 -16.16 14.05
CA ILE A 19 -7.61 -16.98 12.84
C ILE A 19 -7.53 -18.47 13.15
N ASN A 20 -6.69 -18.88 14.11
CA ASN A 20 -6.56 -20.27 14.55
C ASN A 20 -7.78 -20.75 15.34
N ILE A 21 -8.41 -19.88 16.14
CA ILE A 21 -9.69 -20.18 16.83
C ILE A 21 -10.82 -20.39 15.80
N ALA A 22 -10.83 -19.59 14.74
CA ALA A 22 -11.80 -19.70 13.65
C ALA A 22 -11.40 -20.83 12.67
N ASN A 23 -11.55 -22.09 13.11
CA ASN A 23 -11.30 -23.28 12.29
C ASN A 23 -12.07 -23.24 10.97
N GLU A 24 -11.34 -23.38 9.86
CA GLU A 24 -11.89 -23.30 8.50
C GLU A 24 -12.89 -24.43 8.19
N SER A 25 -12.72 -25.59 8.83
CA SER A 25 -13.59 -26.75 8.67
C SER A 25 -14.95 -26.61 9.38
N VAL A 26 -15.01 -25.85 10.48
CA VAL A 26 -16.22 -25.72 11.31
C VAL A 26 -16.98 -24.43 11.00
N LEU A 27 -16.26 -23.32 10.73
CA LEU A 27 -16.84 -21.98 10.57
C LEU A 27 -16.26 -21.23 9.36
N PRO A 28 -16.44 -21.75 8.12
CA PRO A 28 -15.81 -21.19 6.92
C PRO A 28 -16.25 -19.76 6.61
N ASN A 29 -17.52 -19.43 6.86
CA ASN A 29 -18.07 -18.09 6.61
C ASN A 29 -17.57 -17.06 7.62
N LEU A 30 -17.47 -17.44 8.90
CA LEU A 30 -16.93 -16.57 9.94
C LEU A 30 -15.46 -16.24 9.65
N ARG A 31 -14.67 -17.24 9.25
CA ARG A 31 -13.27 -17.03 8.87
C ARG A 31 -13.13 -16.08 7.67
N LYS A 32 -13.99 -16.20 6.66
CA LYS A 32 -14.01 -15.27 5.52
C LYS A 32 -14.36 -13.84 5.96
N MET A 33 -15.39 -13.67 6.79
CA MET A 33 -15.79 -12.35 7.30
C MET A 33 -14.69 -11.72 8.15
N LEU A 34 -14.03 -12.50 9.02
CA LEU A 34 -12.89 -12.03 9.82
C LEU A 34 -11.73 -11.59 8.92
N LYS A 35 -11.36 -12.36 7.89
CA LYS A 35 -10.33 -11.95 6.92
C LYS A 35 -10.69 -10.63 6.24
N VAL A 36 -11.93 -10.45 5.80
CA VAL A 36 -12.39 -9.20 5.18
C VAL A 36 -12.34 -8.05 6.19
N ALA A 37 -12.81 -8.25 7.42
CA ALA A 37 -12.80 -7.24 8.48
C ALA A 37 -11.38 -6.79 8.84
N LEU A 38 -10.39 -7.70 8.80
CA LEU A 38 -8.98 -7.40 9.05
C LEU A 38 -8.33 -6.61 7.90
N ILE A 39 -8.73 -6.90 6.65
CA ILE A 39 -8.21 -6.19 5.47
C ILE A 39 -8.81 -4.80 5.33
N LEU A 40 -10.08 -4.63 5.75
CA LEU A 40 -10.76 -3.35 5.64
C LEU A 40 -9.99 -2.27 6.42
N PRO A 41 -9.53 -1.20 5.76
CA PRO A 41 -8.87 -0.10 6.43
C PRO A 41 -9.93 0.67 7.22
N VAL A 42 -10.10 0.34 8.48
CA VAL A 42 -11.09 1.01 9.34
C VAL A 42 -10.58 2.40 9.81
N THR A 43 -9.33 2.78 9.51
CA THR A 43 -8.81 4.15 9.74
C THR A 43 -8.77 5.00 8.48
N THR A 44 -9.48 6.13 8.48
CA THR A 44 -9.45 7.12 7.37
C THR A 44 -8.05 7.72 7.17
N ALA A 45 -7.27 7.84 8.25
CA ALA A 45 -5.93 8.42 8.24
C ALA A 45 -4.96 7.77 7.23
N THR A 46 -5.11 6.48 6.93
CA THR A 46 -4.25 5.80 5.94
C THR A 46 -4.60 6.23 4.51
N CYS A 47 -5.90 6.33 4.21
CA CYS A 47 -6.39 6.85 2.93
C CYS A 47 -6.05 8.34 2.77
N GLU A 48 -6.29 9.15 3.80
CA GLU A 48 -5.96 10.59 3.82
C GLU A 48 -4.47 10.84 3.58
N ARG A 49 -3.59 10.05 4.20
CA ARG A 49 -2.14 10.13 3.96
C ARG A 49 -1.80 9.86 2.49
N SER A 50 -2.46 8.89 1.88
CA SER A 50 -2.28 8.52 0.47
C SER A 50 -2.79 9.62 -0.47
N PHE A 51 -3.97 10.17 -0.21
CA PHE A 51 -4.51 11.32 -0.95
C PHE A 51 -3.65 12.58 -0.79
N SER A 52 -3.11 12.83 0.39
CA SER A 52 -2.17 13.93 0.63
C SER A 52 -0.85 13.74 -0.13
N ALA A 53 -0.33 12.50 -0.24
CA ALA A 53 0.80 12.19 -1.10
C ALA A 53 0.48 12.45 -2.58
N MET A 54 -0.67 11.97 -3.06
CA MET A 54 -1.13 12.20 -4.44
C MET A 54 -1.30 13.69 -4.77
N ARG A 55 -1.86 14.48 -3.85
CA ARG A 55 -1.99 15.94 -3.96
C ARG A 55 -0.64 16.63 -4.15
N ARG A 56 0.40 16.16 -3.45
CA ARG A 56 1.78 16.68 -3.58
C ARG A 56 2.44 16.31 -4.90
N ILE A 57 2.07 15.17 -5.50
CA ILE A 57 2.60 14.72 -6.80
C ILE A 57 1.90 15.45 -7.96
N LYS A 58 0.58 15.60 -7.88
CA LYS A 58 -0.26 16.25 -8.90
C LYS A 58 -0.52 17.71 -8.54
N THR A 59 0.49 18.54 -8.79
CA THR A 59 0.41 19.99 -8.61
C THR A 59 -0.17 20.68 -9.85
N TRP A 60 -0.57 21.95 -9.71
CA TRP A 60 -1.14 22.75 -10.79
C TRP A 60 -0.20 22.82 -12.02
N LEU A 61 1.10 23.05 -11.79
CA LEU A 61 2.13 23.06 -12.83
C LEU A 61 2.32 21.70 -13.52
N ARG A 62 1.93 20.60 -12.87
CA ARG A 62 2.05 19.22 -13.36
C ARG A 62 0.70 18.63 -13.77
N SER A 63 -0.31 19.47 -13.98
CA SER A 63 -1.68 19.05 -14.30
C SER A 63 -1.81 18.26 -15.60
N ARG A 64 -0.91 18.49 -16.58
CA ARG A 64 -0.87 17.78 -17.87
C ARG A 64 -0.11 16.45 -17.85
N MET A 65 0.23 15.91 -16.67
CA MET A 65 0.91 14.62 -16.58
C MET A 65 -0.01 13.49 -17.04
N GLU A 66 0.52 12.58 -17.85
CA GLU A 66 -0.18 11.36 -18.23
C GLU A 66 -0.52 10.51 -16.99
N GLN A 67 -1.71 9.90 -17.01
CA GLN A 67 -2.22 9.12 -15.89
C GLN A 67 -1.27 7.96 -15.52
N ASN A 68 -0.74 7.24 -16.51
CA ASN A 68 0.26 6.18 -16.31
C ASN A 68 1.48 6.66 -15.51
N ARG A 69 1.98 7.87 -15.80
CA ARG A 69 3.12 8.44 -15.07
C ARG A 69 2.74 8.85 -13.66
N PHE A 70 1.54 9.40 -13.47
CA PHE A 70 1.05 9.80 -12.15
C PHE A 70 0.87 8.59 -11.24
N ASP A 71 0.23 7.53 -11.71
CA ASP A 71 -0.04 6.31 -10.92
C ASP A 71 1.27 5.64 -10.49
N ASN A 72 2.23 5.51 -11.40
CA ASN A 72 3.55 4.98 -11.08
C ASN A 72 4.27 5.81 -10.01
N LEU A 73 4.23 7.14 -10.11
CA LEU A 73 4.83 8.02 -9.10
C LEU A 73 4.10 7.96 -7.75
N ALA A 74 2.78 7.83 -7.75
CA ALA A 74 1.98 7.71 -6.54
C ALA A 74 2.32 6.43 -5.79
N ILE A 75 2.40 5.29 -6.49
CA ILE A 75 2.79 4.00 -5.92
C ILE A 75 4.19 4.10 -5.29
N LEU A 76 5.17 4.64 -6.02
CA LEU A 76 6.54 4.79 -5.51
C LEU A 76 6.62 5.67 -4.25
N ASN A 77 5.78 6.70 -4.14
CA ASN A 77 5.78 7.62 -3.00
C ASN A 77 5.07 7.03 -1.77
N ILE A 78 3.94 6.36 -1.99
CA ILE A 78 3.15 5.72 -0.93
C ILE A 78 3.90 4.50 -0.39
N GLU A 79 4.40 3.63 -1.28
CA GLU A 79 5.11 2.38 -0.95
C GLU A 79 6.63 2.57 -0.78
N LYS A 80 7.03 3.70 -0.21
CA LYS A 80 8.44 4.04 0.03
C LYS A 80 9.19 3.00 0.87
N TYR A 81 8.50 2.23 1.71
CA TYR A 81 9.11 1.19 2.54
C TYR A 81 9.48 -0.04 1.71
N LEU A 82 8.61 -0.47 0.80
CA LEU A 82 8.92 -1.54 -0.15
C LEU A 82 10.06 -1.11 -1.09
N LEU A 83 10.07 0.15 -1.53
CA LEU A 83 11.13 0.70 -2.37
C LEU A 83 12.52 0.67 -1.70
N LYS A 84 12.60 0.80 -0.37
CA LYS A 84 13.88 0.68 0.36
C LYS A 84 14.49 -0.72 0.27
N ASN A 85 13.66 -1.74 0.11
CA ASN A 85 14.10 -3.14 0.03
C ASN A 85 14.48 -3.54 -1.40
N LEU A 86 14.23 -2.70 -2.39
CA LEU A 86 14.59 -2.97 -3.79
C LEU A 86 16.08 -2.67 -4.04
N ASN A 87 16.71 -3.52 -4.86
CA ASN A 87 18.10 -3.31 -5.28
C ASN A 87 18.18 -2.15 -6.29
N LYS A 88 18.74 -1.03 -5.85
CA LYS A 88 18.87 0.20 -6.62
C LYS A 88 19.82 0.06 -7.81
N GLU A 89 20.86 -0.77 -7.70
CA GLU A 89 21.85 -0.98 -8.77
C GLU A 89 21.19 -1.62 -9.98
N LYS A 90 20.38 -2.67 -9.76
CA LYS A 90 19.61 -3.32 -10.83
C LYS A 90 18.67 -2.35 -11.54
N ILE A 91 18.03 -1.44 -10.80
CA ILE A 91 17.15 -0.42 -11.37
C ILE A 91 17.95 0.58 -12.22
N LEU A 92 19.13 0.98 -11.75
CA LEU A 92 20.01 1.88 -12.49
C LEU A 92 20.49 1.25 -13.79
N ASP A 93 20.89 -0.03 -13.75
CA ASP A 93 21.36 -0.78 -14.92
C ASP A 93 20.25 -0.95 -15.96
N GLU A 94 19.04 -1.33 -15.53
CA GLU A 94 17.85 -1.38 -16.39
C GLU A 94 17.54 -0.01 -17.02
N PHE A 95 17.59 1.05 -16.22
CA PHE A 95 17.34 2.40 -16.70
C PHE A 95 18.40 2.85 -17.72
N ALA A 96 19.66 2.47 -17.52
CA ALA A 96 20.77 2.80 -18.41
C ALA A 96 20.68 2.12 -19.79
N LYS A 97 20.01 0.96 -19.89
CA LYS A 97 19.79 0.26 -21.18
C LYS A 97 18.86 1.02 -22.12
N LYS A 98 17.96 1.89 -21.62
CA LYS A 98 17.01 2.63 -22.47
C LYS A 98 17.71 3.81 -23.17
N PRO A 99 17.54 3.97 -24.50
CA PRO A 99 18.10 5.11 -25.22
C PRO A 99 17.44 6.41 -24.75
N ARG A 100 18.26 7.34 -24.23
CA ARG A 100 17.81 8.65 -23.72
C ARG A 100 17.58 9.71 -24.81
N LYS A 101 17.92 9.41 -26.06
CA LYS A 101 17.71 10.34 -27.16
C LYS A 101 16.22 10.40 -27.50
N LEU A 102 15.63 11.58 -27.38
CA LEU A 102 14.39 11.90 -28.07
C LEU A 102 14.67 11.68 -29.57
N LYS A 103 13.90 10.77 -30.18
CA LYS A 103 13.83 10.73 -31.65
C LYS A 103 13.09 12.01 -32.05
N LEU A 104 13.85 13.04 -32.38
CA LEU A 104 13.36 14.23 -33.05
C LEU A 104 12.96 13.86 -34.47
#